data_AF-A0A4P7XKS5-F1
#
_entry.id   AF-A0A4P7XKS5-F1
#
_cell.length_a   1.000
_cell.length_b   1.000
_cell.length_c   1.000
_cell.angle_alpha   90.00
_cell.angle_beta   90.00
_cell.angle_gamma   90.00
#
_symmetry.space_group_name_H-M   'P 1'
#
loop_
_entity.id
_entity.type
_entity.pdbx_description
1 polymer ?
#
loop_
_entity_poly.entity_id
_entity_poly.type
_entity_poly.pdbx_seq_one_letter_code
_entity_poly.pdbx_strand_id
1 'polypeptide(L)'
;MKPADNLREFVRIRHDLADLTECREDVSEQSMEELQNRAWEEVLALFEGDETGARGWMKRNRPYLGNVTPEEMLDSAEGIRRLRQFVQQLERGVLP
;
A
#
# COMPACT_ATOMS: atom_id res chain seq x y z
N MET A 1 -7.05 -17.97 28.46
CA MET A 1 -6.49 -16.68 28.00
C MET A 1 -7.00 -16.45 26.58
N LYS A 2 -7.62 -15.29 26.31
CA LYS A 2 -8.33 -15.02 25.04
C LYS A 2 -7.36 -14.49 23.97
N PRO A 3 -7.52 -14.84 22.68
CA PRO A 3 -6.60 -14.49 21.58
C PRO A 3 -6.61 -13.00 21.15
N ALA A 4 -7.21 -12.12 21.95
CA ALA A 4 -7.38 -10.69 21.62
C ALA A 4 -6.21 -9.80 22.07
N ASP A 5 -5.23 -10.36 22.79
CA ASP A 5 -4.15 -9.57 23.40
C ASP A 5 -2.99 -9.27 22.44
N ASN A 6 -2.82 -10.06 21.38
CA ASN A 6 -1.70 -9.90 20.43
C ASN A 6 -1.89 -8.76 19.42
N LEU A 7 -3.10 -8.26 19.22
CA LEU A 7 -3.35 -7.21 18.20
C LEU A 7 -3.01 -5.80 18.74
N ARG A 8 -2.94 -5.63 20.06
CA ARG A 8 -2.66 -4.34 20.70
C ARG A 8 -1.17 -3.99 20.74
N GLU A 9 -0.29 -4.98 20.59
CA GLU A 9 1.16 -4.78 20.58
C GLU A 9 1.65 -4.31 19.19
N PHE A 10 1.05 -4.80 18.10
CA PHE A 10 1.36 -4.33 16.74
C PHE A 10 1.03 -2.85 16.52
N VAL A 11 -0.06 -2.34 17.12
CA VAL A 11 -0.42 -0.91 17.02
C VAL A 11 0.54 -0.02 17.82
N ARG A 12 1.13 -0.53 18.92
CA ARG A 12 2.16 0.21 19.66
C ARG A 12 3.46 0.36 18.88
N ILE A 13 3.90 -0.70 18.20
CA ILE A 13 5.12 -0.63 17.38
C ILE A 13 4.97 0.41 16.25
N ARG A 14 3.76 0.55 15.68
CA ARG A 14 3.50 1.57 14.65
C ARG A 14 3.36 3.00 15.21
N HIS A 15 2.97 3.15 16.47
CA HIS A 15 2.78 4.47 17.10
C HIS A 15 4.07 5.03 17.70
N ASP A 16 5.00 4.19 18.15
CA ASP A 16 6.30 4.63 18.70
C ASP A 16 7.27 5.13 17.61
N LEU A 17 7.10 4.68 16.35
CA LEU A 17 7.88 5.19 15.21
C LEU A 17 7.47 6.60 14.74
N ALA A 18 6.32 7.11 15.20
CA ALA A 18 5.82 8.43 14.82
C ALA A 18 6.42 9.59 15.66
N ASP A 19 7.19 9.29 16.70
CA ASP A 19 7.78 10.31 17.60
C ASP A 19 9.13 10.85 17.09
N LEU A 20 9.75 10.22 16.09
CA LEU A 20 11.02 10.66 15.49
C LEU A 20 10.87 11.55 14.25
N THR A 21 9.65 11.98 13.89
CA THR A 21 9.42 12.87 12.73
C THR A 21 9.67 14.35 13.04
N GLU A 22 10.45 14.67 14.07
CA GLU A 22 11.03 16.01 14.25
C GLU A 22 12.27 16.17 13.35
N CYS A 23 12.06 16.14 12.04
CA CYS A 23 12.96 16.74 11.06
C CYS A 23 12.08 17.49 10.07
N ARG A 24 12.14 18.82 10.18
CA ARG A 24 11.57 19.76 9.24
C ARG A 24 12.17 19.53 7.85
N GLU A 25 11.36 19.01 6.93
CA GLU A 25 11.69 18.97 5.50
C GLU A 25 10.56 19.63 4.71
N ASP A 26 10.74 20.92 4.44
CA ASP A 26 9.97 21.66 3.46
C ASP A 26 10.43 21.24 2.04
N VAL A 27 9.53 20.58 1.30
CA VAL A 27 9.42 20.47 -0.19
C VAL A 27 10.14 19.30 -0.91
N SER A 28 9.31 18.31 -1.30
CA SER A 28 9.36 17.52 -2.56
C SER A 28 10.23 16.26 -2.69
N GLU A 29 10.38 15.44 -1.65
CA GLU A 29 10.85 14.05 -1.81
C GLU A 29 9.98 13.11 -0.97
N GLN A 30 8.80 12.73 -1.49
CA GLN A 30 8.07 11.61 -0.86
C GLN A 30 8.98 10.40 -0.91
N SER A 31 9.41 9.94 0.27
CA SER A 31 10.27 8.76 0.35
C SER A 31 9.57 7.58 -0.30
N MET A 32 10.35 6.72 -0.95
CA MET A 32 9.82 5.57 -1.68
C MET A 32 8.91 4.71 -0.79
N GLU A 33 9.26 4.57 0.48
CA GLU A 33 8.47 3.86 1.49
C GLU A 33 7.09 4.51 1.73
N GLU A 34 6.98 5.85 1.74
CA GLU A 34 5.69 6.53 1.83
C GLU A 34 4.82 6.29 0.59
N LEU A 35 5.44 6.30 -0.60
CA LEU A 35 4.74 6.02 -1.85
C LEU A 35 4.20 4.58 -1.86
N GLN A 36 5.00 3.63 -1.40
CA GLN A 36 4.61 2.22 -1.27
C GLN A 36 3.48 2.06 -0.26
N ASN A 37 3.59 2.71 0.91
CA ASN A 37 2.58 2.62 1.95
C ASN A 37 1.23 3.18 1.48
N ARG A 38 1.23 4.36 0.84
CA ARG A 38 -0.02 4.94 0.28
C ARG A 38 -0.64 4.04 -0.79
N ALA A 39 0.17 3.46 -1.68
CA ALA A 39 -0.33 2.55 -2.69
C ALA A 39 -0.89 1.26 -2.08
N TRP A 40 -0.26 0.75 -1.02
CA TRP A 40 -0.77 -0.38 -0.26
C TRP A 40 -2.11 -0.06 0.43
N GLU A 41 -2.24 1.12 1.05
CA GLU A 41 -3.49 1.57 1.65
C GLU A 41 -4.63 1.68 0.63
N GLU A 42 -4.36 2.22 -0.57
CA GLU A 42 -5.35 2.27 -1.66
C GLU A 42 -5.75 0.86 -2.13
N VAL A 43 -4.79 -0.05 -2.29
CA VAL A 43 -5.10 -1.45 -2.63
C VAL A 43 -5.94 -2.08 -1.52
N LEU A 44 -5.58 -1.88 -0.26
CA LEU A 44 -6.31 -2.46 0.87
C LEU A 44 -7.75 -1.90 0.95
N ALA A 45 -7.96 -0.63 0.63
CA ALA A 45 -9.28 -0.01 0.54
C ALA A 45 -10.16 -0.65 -0.55
N LEU A 46 -9.58 -1.01 -1.70
CA LEU A 46 -10.28 -1.76 -2.76
C LEU A 46 -10.81 -3.12 -2.28
N PHE A 47 -10.13 -3.72 -1.30
CA PHE A 47 -10.51 -4.99 -0.67
C PHE A 47 -11.28 -4.81 0.64
N GLU A 48 -11.78 -3.60 0.94
CA GLU A 48 -12.53 -3.29 2.17
C GLU A 48 -11.77 -3.66 3.46
N GLY A 49 -10.44 -3.61 3.43
CA GLY A 49 -9.59 -4.01 4.55
C GLY A 49 -9.18 -5.49 4.58
N ASP A 50 -9.58 -6.30 3.59
CA ASP A 50 -9.16 -7.69 3.52
C ASP A 50 -7.69 -7.82 3.08
N GLU A 51 -6.79 -7.83 4.06
CA GLU A 51 -5.35 -7.92 3.84
C GLU A 51 -4.94 -9.21 3.10
N THR A 52 -5.66 -10.31 3.32
CA THR A 52 -5.34 -11.61 2.71
C THR A 52 -5.62 -11.57 1.21
N GLY A 53 -6.79 -11.07 0.82
CA GLY A 53 -7.18 -10.84 -0.57
C GLY A 53 -6.30 -9.80 -1.24
N ALA A 54 -6.01 -8.69 -0.57
CA ALA A 54 -5.10 -7.65 -1.07
C ALA A 54 -3.70 -8.21 -1.33
N ARG A 55 -3.10 -8.95 -0.37
CA ARG A 55 -1.80 -9.60 -0.58
C ARG A 55 -1.84 -10.66 -1.68
N GLY A 56 -2.91 -11.44 -1.74
CA GLY A 56 -3.12 -12.40 -2.82
C GLY A 56 -3.25 -11.73 -4.18
N TRP A 57 -3.83 -10.54 -4.24
CA TRP A 57 -3.95 -9.73 -5.44
C TRP A 57 -2.62 -9.12 -5.86
N MET A 58 -1.81 -8.65 -4.90
CA MET A 58 -0.49 -8.06 -5.15
C MET A 58 0.52 -9.03 -5.77
N LYS A 59 0.40 -10.33 -5.45
CA LYS A 59 1.30 -11.38 -5.94
C LYS A 59 0.92 -11.95 -7.30
N ARG A 60 -0.24 -11.58 -7.85
CA ARG A 60 -0.73 -12.10 -9.13
C ARG A 60 -0.31 -11.18 -10.26
N ASN A 61 0.27 -11.77 -11.30
CA ASN A 61 0.56 -11.07 -12.54
C ASN A 61 -0.73 -10.52 -13.15
N ARG A 62 -0.68 -9.27 -13.61
CA ARG A 62 -1.82 -8.61 -14.23
C ARG A 62 -1.47 -8.26 -15.67
N PRO A 63 -2.16 -8.81 -16.68
CA PRO A 63 -1.88 -8.51 -18.08
C PRO A 63 -2.04 -7.01 -18.39
N TYR A 64 -3.01 -6.34 -17.76
CA TYR A 64 -3.27 -4.90 -17.90
C TYR A 64 -2.14 -4.01 -17.37
N LEU A 65 -1.28 -4.52 -16.50
CA LEU A 65 -0.10 -3.82 -15.99
C LEU A 65 1.17 -4.12 -16.81
N GLY A 66 1.05 -4.85 -17.93
CA GLY A 66 2.19 -5.33 -18.71
C GLY A 66 2.71 -6.70 -18.26
N ASN A 67 1.82 -7.52 -17.69
CA ASN A 67 2.12 -8.86 -17.15
C ASN A 67 3.07 -8.88 -15.94
N VAL A 68 3.24 -7.73 -15.27
CA VAL A 68 3.96 -7.61 -14.01
C VAL A 68 3.01 -7.77 -12.82
N THR A 69 3.57 -8.06 -11.65
CA THR A 69 2.81 -8.07 -10.41
C THR A 69 2.72 -6.65 -9.83
N PRO A 70 1.63 -6.29 -9.13
CA PRO A 70 1.57 -5.06 -8.35
C PRO A 70 2.72 -4.92 -7.34
N GLU A 71 3.21 -6.02 -6.78
CA GLU A 71 4.37 -6.05 -5.88
C GLU A 71 5.65 -5.56 -6.59
N GLU A 72 5.90 -6.01 -7.83
CA GLU A 72 7.03 -5.52 -8.62
C GLU A 72 6.87 -4.05 -9.03
N MET A 73 5.64 -3.56 -9.19
CA MET A 73 5.40 -2.14 -9.46
C MET A 73 5.76 -1.23 -8.28
N LEU A 74 5.77 -1.77 -7.06
CA LEU A 74 6.19 -1.01 -5.88
C LEU A 74 7.69 -0.71 -5.84
N ASP A 75 8.51 -1.33 -6.70
CA ASP A 75 9.96 -1.14 -6.72
C ASP A 75 10.38 0.17 -7.41
N SER A 76 9.46 0.83 -8.12
CA SER A 76 9.74 2.08 -8.84
C SER A 76 8.64 3.12 -8.64
N ALA A 77 9.01 4.39 -8.45
CA ALA A 77 8.04 5.47 -8.26
C ALA A 77 7.04 5.58 -9.44
N GLU A 78 7.47 5.30 -10.66
CA GLU A 78 6.58 5.24 -11.83
C GLU A 78 5.62 4.04 -11.76
N GLY A 79 6.10 2.87 -11.33
CA GLY A 79 5.27 1.69 -11.12
C GLY A 79 4.20 1.93 -10.05
N ILE A 80 4.58 2.55 -8.94
CA ILE A 80 3.66 2.95 -7.87
C ILE A 80 2.58 3.88 -8.43
N ARG A 81 2.95 4.92 -9.18
CA ARG A 81 1.98 5.84 -9.80
C ARG A 81 1.00 5.11 -10.71
N ARG A 82 1.49 4.19 -11.57
CA ARG A 82 0.64 3.37 -12.44
C ARG A 82 -0.30 2.48 -11.64
N LEU A 83 0.20 1.82 -10.60
CA LEU A 83 -0.60 0.95 -9.74
C LEU A 83 -1.72 1.75 -9.06
N ARG A 84 -1.42 2.92 -8.51
CA ARG A 84 -2.42 3.79 -7.87
C ARG A 84 -3.50 4.24 -8.85
N GLN A 85 -3.11 4.66 -10.06
CA GLN A 85 -4.09 4.99 -11.10
C GLN A 85 -4.97 3.80 -11.48
N PHE A 86 -4.38 2.61 -11.57
CA PHE A 86 -5.11 1.37 -11.86
C PHE A 86 -6.12 1.05 -10.75
N VAL A 87 -5.73 1.16 -9.48
CA VAL A 87 -6.63 0.97 -8.34
C VAL A 87 -7.79 1.96 -8.37
N GLN A 88 -7.53 3.25 -8.61
CA GLN A 88 -8.58 4.27 -8.72
C GLN A 88 -9.55 4.01 -9.89
N GLN A 89 -9.07 3.40 -10.98
CA GLN A 89 -9.94 2.98 -12.08
C GLN A 89 -10.84 1.82 -11.65
N LEU A 90 -10.28 0.82 -10.94
CA LEU A 90 -11.05 -0.30 -10.40
C LEU A 90 -12.13 0.16 -9.41
N GLU A 91 -11.82 1.09 -8.51
CA GLU A 91 -12.79 1.67 -7.56
C GLU A 91 -13.96 2.35 -8.28
N ARG A 92 -13.71 2.96 -9.45
CA ARG A 92 -14.73 3.59 -10.28
C ARG A 92 -15.48 2.58 -11.17
N GLY A 93 -15.11 1.31 -11.14
CA GLY A 93 -15.64 0.27 -12.03
C GLY A 93 -15.20 0.44 -13.48
N VAL A 94 -14.12 1.20 -13.72
CA VAL A 94 -13.54 1.40 -15.06
C VAL A 94 -12.38 0.43 -15.20
N LEU A 95 -12.47 -0.46 -16.18
CA LEU A 95 -11.33 -1.29 -16.59
C LEU A 95 -10.57 -0.54 -17.70
N PRO A 96 -9.25 -0.34 -17.57
CA PRO A 96 -8.44 0.25 -18.63
C PRO A 96 -8.23 -0.70 -19.82
#